data_AF-A0A553IET7-F1
#
_entry.id   AF-A0A553IET7-F1
#
_cell.length_a   1.000
_cell.length_b   1.000
_cell.length_c   1.000
_cell.angle_alpha   90.00
_cell.angle_beta   90.00
_cell.angle_gamma   90.00
#
_symmetry.space_group_name_H-M   'P 1'
#
loop_
_entity.id
_entity.type
_entity.pdbx_description
1 polymer ?
#
loop_
_entity_poly.entity_id
_entity_poly.type
_entity_poly.pdbx_seq_one_letter_code
_entity_poly.pdbx_strand_id
1 'polypeptide(L)'
;MKAKGACLPSLDTPYLKRPHGRPRNSSTYMFGSSSYYDRQFRQSPALIRARKPYLVKNAVVGSAVAAFAIGVYIYTIRAIGQDEFEDVKVPDTPVQSSQK
;
A
#
# COMPACT_ATOMS: atom_id res chain seq x y z
N MET A 1 -36.04 53.14 -28.80
CA MET A 1 -35.70 53.30 -27.37
C MET A 1 -35.46 51.91 -26.79
N LYS A 2 -34.23 51.65 -26.31
CA LYS A 2 -33.79 50.33 -25.83
C LYS A 2 -33.72 50.40 -24.30
N ALA A 3 -34.74 49.90 -23.62
CA ALA A 3 -34.75 49.82 -22.17
C ALA A 3 -33.93 48.60 -21.72
N LYS A 4 -32.82 48.86 -21.04
CA LYS A 4 -32.13 47.89 -20.18
C LYS A 4 -32.81 47.94 -18.81
N GLY A 5 -33.20 46.78 -18.26
CA GLY A 5 -33.67 46.61 -16.89
C GLY A 5 -33.72 45.12 -16.58
N ALA A 6 -32.76 44.64 -15.78
CA ALA A 6 -32.98 44.05 -14.45
C ALA A 6 -33.75 42.71 -14.50
N CYS A 7 -33.08 41.56 -14.32
CA CYS A 7 -32.69 40.96 -13.04
C CYS A 7 -33.89 40.47 -12.22
N LEU A 8 -33.82 39.18 -11.84
CA LEU A 8 -34.69 38.38 -10.97
C LEU A 8 -35.84 37.59 -11.66
N PRO A 9 -35.64 36.29 -11.95
CA PRO A 9 -36.73 35.35 -11.77
C PRO A 9 -36.97 35.20 -10.26
N SER A 10 -38.20 35.54 -9.86
CA SER A 10 -38.84 35.27 -8.58
C SER A 10 -38.31 34.02 -7.86
N LEU A 11 -37.79 34.22 -6.64
CA LEU A 11 -37.60 33.18 -5.64
C LEU A 11 -38.97 32.70 -5.12
N ASP A 12 -39.68 31.92 -5.93
CA ASP A 12 -40.90 31.22 -5.52
C ASP A 12 -40.84 29.77 -6.00
N THR A 13 -39.84 29.03 -5.52
CA THR A 13 -39.92 27.56 -5.53
C THR A 13 -40.35 27.08 -4.15
N PRO A 14 -41.55 26.51 -3.99
CA PRO A 14 -41.99 25.89 -2.75
C PRO A 14 -41.24 24.56 -2.56
N TYR A 15 -40.01 24.62 -2.05
CA TYR A 15 -39.20 23.44 -1.72
C TYR A 15 -39.35 22.99 -0.26
N LEU A 16 -40.57 23.00 0.27
CA LEU A 16 -40.83 22.45 1.60
C LEU A 16 -42.18 21.72 1.68
N LYS A 17 -42.25 20.58 0.98
CA LYS A 17 -43.19 19.51 1.31
C LYS A 17 -42.62 18.15 0.90
N ARG A 18 -41.79 17.53 1.74
CA ARG A 18 -41.50 16.09 1.62
C ARG A 18 -42.50 15.34 2.49
N PRO A 19 -43.43 14.53 1.91
CA PRO A 19 -44.36 13.75 2.71
C PRO A 19 -43.64 12.59 3.40
N HIS A 20 -44.10 12.29 4.61
CA HIS A 20 -43.62 11.24 5.47
C HIS A 20 -43.86 9.85 4.87
N GLY A 21 -42.83 9.01 4.91
CA GLY A 21 -42.87 7.60 4.52
C GLY A 21 -41.48 7.06 4.23
N ARG A 22 -40.60 6.94 5.23
CA ARG A 22 -39.35 6.17 5.08
C ARG A 22 -39.61 4.72 5.43
N PRO A 23 -39.61 3.76 4.49
CA PRO A 23 -39.43 2.37 4.85
C PRO A 23 -38.03 2.19 5.44
N ARG A 24 -37.99 1.67 6.66
CA ARG A 24 -36.79 1.30 7.40
C ARG A 24 -36.40 -0.13 7.00
N ASN A 25 -35.71 -0.28 5.87
CA ASN A 25 -34.96 -1.51 5.54
C ASN A 25 -33.80 -1.23 4.56
N SER A 26 -33.01 -0.21 4.83
CA SER A 26 -31.72 0.02 4.17
C SER A 26 -30.63 -0.82 4.84
N SER A 27 -30.72 -2.14 4.71
CA SER A 27 -29.51 -2.95 4.69
C SER A 27 -28.84 -2.64 3.36
N THR A 28 -27.57 -2.24 3.43
CA THR A 28 -26.63 -2.09 2.31
C THR A 28 -26.69 -0.78 1.49
N TYR A 29 -25.58 -0.02 1.60
CA TYR A 29 -25.08 1.02 0.69
C TYR A 29 -25.62 2.47 0.76
N MET A 30 -25.30 3.22 1.81
CA MET A 30 -25.15 4.70 1.77
C MET A 30 -24.22 5.20 2.90
N PHE A 31 -23.04 4.61 3.06
CA PHE A 31 -21.97 5.21 3.85
C PHE A 31 -20.74 5.37 2.97
N GLY A 32 -20.84 6.35 2.06
CA GLY A 32 -19.65 7.00 1.54
C GLY A 32 -19.09 7.91 2.63
N SER A 33 -18.39 7.35 3.62
CA SER A 33 -17.34 8.14 4.26
C SER A 33 -16.33 8.39 3.16
N SER A 34 -16.16 9.65 2.73
CA SER A 34 -15.17 10.07 1.73
C SER A 34 -13.71 9.77 2.13
N SER A 35 -13.51 9.14 3.29
CA SER A 35 -12.24 8.61 3.75
C SER A 35 -11.81 7.39 2.93
N TYR A 36 -10.55 7.44 2.50
CA TYR A 36 -9.83 6.38 1.80
C TYR A 36 -9.81 5.03 2.55
N TYR A 37 -10.00 5.05 3.86
CA TYR A 37 -10.14 3.89 4.73
C TYR A 37 -11.52 3.87 5.40
N ASP A 38 -12.09 2.66 5.52
CA ASP A 38 -13.29 2.39 6.31
C ASP A 38 -12.99 2.57 7.82
N ARG A 39 -14.03 2.72 8.64
CA ARG A 39 -13.93 2.93 10.10
C ARG A 39 -13.27 1.73 10.83
N GLN A 40 -13.20 0.58 10.16
CA GLN A 40 -12.49 -0.63 10.61
C GLN A 40 -11.08 -0.77 9.97
N PHE A 41 -10.51 0.31 9.44
CA PHE A 41 -9.24 0.34 8.69
C PHE A 41 -9.21 -0.61 7.49
N ARG A 42 -10.39 -0.93 6.94
CA ARG A 42 -10.51 -1.76 5.74
C ARG A 42 -10.45 -0.88 4.50
N GLN A 43 -9.88 -1.46 3.45
CA GLN A 43 -9.79 -0.82 2.16
C GLN A 43 -11.17 -0.74 1.52
N SER A 44 -11.57 0.42 1.02
CA SER A 44 -12.91 0.58 0.43
C SER A 44 -13.09 -0.27 -0.85
N PRO A 45 -14.32 -0.71 -1.18
CA PRO A 45 -14.57 -1.58 -2.34
C PRO A 45 -14.11 -0.99 -3.68
N ALA A 46 -14.19 0.34 -3.84
CA ALA A 46 -13.71 1.05 -5.01
C ALA A 46 -12.18 0.88 -5.18
N LEU A 47 -11.46 0.96 -4.07
CA LEU A 47 -10.01 0.92 -4.02
C LEU A 47 -9.47 -0.52 -4.22
N ILE A 48 -10.21 -1.54 -3.74
CA ILE A 48 -9.85 -2.94 -3.99
C ILE A 48 -9.86 -3.23 -5.50
N ARG A 49 -10.92 -2.83 -6.23
CA ARG A 49 -10.99 -3.00 -7.69
C ARG A 49 -9.82 -2.34 -8.42
N ALA A 50 -9.44 -1.13 -8.02
CA ALA A 50 -8.32 -0.42 -8.62
C ALA A 50 -6.97 -1.12 -8.44
N ARG A 51 -6.75 -1.84 -7.31
CA ARG A 51 -5.48 -2.53 -7.02
C ARG A 51 -5.39 -3.96 -7.54
N LYS A 52 -6.53 -4.63 -7.83
CA LYS A 52 -6.56 -6.01 -8.36
C LYS A 52 -5.53 -6.30 -9.46
N PRO A 53 -5.35 -5.45 -10.50
CA PRO A 53 -4.41 -5.78 -11.58
C PRO A 53 -2.93 -5.69 -11.20
N TYR A 54 -2.58 -4.91 -10.17
CA TYR A 54 -1.18 -4.68 -9.77
C TYR A 54 -0.74 -5.61 -8.63
N LEU A 55 -1.68 -6.17 -7.87
CA LEU A 55 -1.36 -7.05 -6.75
C LEU A 55 -0.56 -8.27 -7.23
N VAL A 56 -1.01 -8.92 -8.31
CA VAL A 56 -0.32 -10.09 -8.89
C VAL A 56 1.01 -9.68 -9.52
N LYS A 57 1.03 -8.63 -10.34
CA LYS A 57 2.25 -8.18 -11.04
C LYS A 57 3.35 -7.77 -10.06
N ASN A 58 2.99 -7.04 -9.01
CA ASN A 58 3.93 -6.61 -7.97
C ASN A 58 4.38 -7.78 -7.09
N ALA A 59 3.49 -8.74 -6.79
CA ALA A 59 3.87 -9.95 -6.07
C ALA A 59 4.87 -10.78 -6.86
N VAL A 60 4.68 -10.94 -8.18
CA VAL A 60 5.62 -11.66 -9.05
C VAL A 60 6.98 -10.96 -9.05
N VAL A 61 7.03 -9.66 -9.34
CA VAL A 61 8.30 -8.91 -9.37
C VAL A 61 8.97 -8.91 -7.99
N GLY A 62 8.21 -8.67 -6.92
CA GLY A 62 8.72 -8.71 -5.55
C GLY A 62 9.28 -10.09 -5.17
N SER A 63 8.58 -11.16 -5.55
CA SER A 63 9.05 -12.53 -5.32
C SER A 63 10.31 -12.86 -6.10
N ALA A 64 10.44 -12.38 -7.35
CA ALA A 64 11.63 -12.59 -8.16
C ALA A 64 12.85 -11.91 -7.53
N VAL A 65 12.70 -10.65 -7.10
CA VAL A 65 13.78 -9.92 -6.41
C VAL A 65 14.15 -10.57 -5.08
N ALA A 66 13.16 -10.99 -4.29
CA ALA A 66 13.39 -11.69 -3.02
C ALA A 66 14.11 -13.02 -3.22
N ALA A 67 13.67 -13.83 -4.19
CA ALA A 67 14.30 -15.11 -4.52
C ALA A 67 15.73 -14.91 -5.02
N PHE A 68 16.00 -13.89 -5.83
CA PHE A 68 17.34 -13.54 -6.27
C PHE A 68 18.25 -13.20 -5.09
N ALA A 69 17.81 -12.33 -4.17
CA ALA A 69 18.58 -11.95 -3.00
C ALA A 69 18.89 -13.14 -2.08
N ILE A 70 17.88 -13.99 -1.81
CA ILE A 70 18.05 -15.22 -1.03
C ILE A 70 19.00 -16.18 -1.73
N GLY A 71 18.89 -16.32 -3.06
CA GLY A 71 19.77 -17.15 -3.88
C GLY A 71 21.23 -16.72 -3.77
N VAL A 72 21.51 -15.42 -3.89
CA VAL A 72 22.86 -14.86 -3.69
C VAL A 72 23.36 -15.14 -2.27
N TYR A 73 22.54 -14.91 -1.24
CA TYR A 73 22.92 -15.16 0.15
C TYR A 73 23.24 -16.64 0.44
N ILE A 74 22.43 -17.56 -0.06
CA ILE A 74 22.71 -19.00 0.09
C ILE A 74 23.96 -19.37 -0.70
N TYR A 75 24.12 -18.83 -1.91
CA TYR A 75 25.29 -19.07 -2.75
C TYR A 75 26.57 -18.59 -2.06
N THR A 76 26.59 -17.40 -1.46
CA THR A 76 27.80 -16.89 -0.80
C THR A 76 28.24 -17.79 0.35
N ILE A 77 27.31 -18.27 1.19
CA ILE A 77 27.65 -19.20 2.27
C ILE A 77 28.19 -20.53 1.71
N ARG A 78 27.57 -21.06 0.66
CA ARG A 78 28.00 -22.35 0.07
C ARG A 78 29.30 -22.25 -0.72
N ALA A 79 29.51 -21.15 -1.43
CA ALA A 79 30.68 -20.94 -2.28
C ALA A 79 31.93 -20.55 -1.46
N ILE A 80 31.77 -19.69 -0.44
CA ILE A 80 32.88 -19.24 0.40
C ILE A 80 33.10 -20.19 1.58
N GLY A 81 32.05 -20.80 2.13
CA GLY A 81 32.19 -21.74 3.25
C GLY A 81 32.86 -23.07 2.90
N GLN A 82 33.14 -23.31 1.62
CA GLN A 82 33.91 -24.45 1.12
C GLN A 82 35.38 -24.11 0.88
N ASP A 83 35.81 -22.89 1.15
CA ASP A 83 37.21 -22.51 1.03
C ASP A 83 38.00 -23.20 2.15
N GLU A 84 38.87 -24.15 1.78
CA GLU A 84 39.75 -24.82 2.73
C GLU A 84 40.86 -23.84 3.10
N PHE A 85 40.70 -23.18 4.25
CA PHE A 85 41.68 -22.26 4.86
C PHE A 85 43.00 -22.96 5.26
N GLU A 86 43.40 -24.05 4.60
CA GLU A 86 44.63 -24.80 4.84
C GLU A 86 45.89 -23.98 4.55
N ASP A 87 45.80 -22.95 3.69
CA ASP A 87 46.94 -22.07 3.44
C ASP A 87 47.23 -21.11 4.63
N VAL A 88 46.24 -20.86 5.49
CA VAL A 88 46.38 -20.02 6.67
C VAL A 88 46.83 -20.87 7.86
N LYS A 89 48.15 -20.98 8.01
CA LYS A 89 48.81 -21.59 9.18
C LYS A 89 48.51 -20.75 10.42
N VAL A 90 47.64 -21.23 11.31
CA VAL A 90 47.40 -20.60 12.62
C VAL A 90 48.50 -21.06 13.57
N PRO A 91 49.42 -20.18 14.02
CA PRO A 91 50.40 -20.57 15.01
C PRO A 91 49.70 -20.81 16.36
N ASP A 92 49.93 -21.98 16.98
CA ASP A 92 49.31 -22.41 18.24
C ASP A 92 49.67 -21.54 19.47
N THR A 93 50.54 -20.54 19.31
CA THR A 93 50.97 -19.66 20.39
C THR A 93 50.73 -18.21 19.98
N PRO A 94 49.98 -17.43 20.80
CA PRO A 94 49.90 -15.99 20.58
C PRO A 94 51.32 -15.44 20.73
N VAL A 95 51.89 -14.96 19.63
CA VAL A 95 53.16 -14.23 19.63
C VAL A 95 53.00 -13.05 20.60
N GLN A 96 53.67 -13.13 21.75
CA GLN A 96 53.83 -11.98 22.63
C GLN A 96 54.51 -10.90 21.80
N SER A 97 53.78 -9.82 21.52
CA SER A 97 54.35 -8.61 20.96
C SER A 97 55.40 -8.09 21.93
N SER A 98 56.66 -8.48 21.72
CA SER A 98 57.79 -7.91 22.44
C SER A 98 57.79 -6.43 22.13
N GLN A 99 57.38 -5.63 23.11
CA GLN A 99 57.52 -4.18 23.07
C GLN A 99 58.97 -3.85 22.75
N LYS A 100 59.15 -3.01 21.73
CA LYS A 100 60.37 -2.27 21.50
C LYS A 100 60.01 -0.80 21.41
#